data_AF-A0A8J6LHD0-F1
#
_entry.id   AF-A0A8J6LHD0-F1
#
_cell.length_a   1.000
_cell.length_b   1.000
_cell.length_c   1.000
_cell.angle_alpha   90.00
_cell.angle_beta   90.00
_cell.angle_gamma   90.00
#
_symmetry.space_group_name_H-M   'P 1'
#
loop_
_entity.id
_entity.type
_entity.pdbx_description
1 polymer ?
#
loop_
_entity_poly.entity_id
_entity_poly.type
_entity_poly.pdbx_seq_one_letter_code
_entity_poly.pdbx_strand_id
1 'polypeptide(L)'
;MRVTVVVCLLVASCAGVALPPNFQKCNRNQPDLKECLLKAAQNGISQLTRAYEEVNIPNVHPLDVAEILIGAGTDPAEVEKEFGGCKLDGFHEMKVDKFEFDFEGKTLTIAGTFPEHRLGCPKDLDGNVLLVPINGTEPSTLVLSE
;
A
#
# COMPACT_ATOMS: atom_id res chain seq x y z
N MET A 1 -35.40 -18.37 50.62
CA MET A 1 -35.59 -17.62 49.37
C MET A 1 -34.35 -17.87 48.51
N ARG A 2 -34.45 -18.72 47.49
CA ARG A 2 -33.31 -19.20 46.70
C ARG A 2 -32.96 -18.14 45.66
N VAL A 3 -31.84 -17.45 45.84
CA VAL A 3 -31.33 -16.45 44.89
C VAL A 3 -30.51 -17.20 43.85
N THR A 4 -31.13 -17.49 42.71
CA THR A 4 -30.46 -18.12 41.56
C THR A 4 -29.65 -17.04 40.83
N VAL A 5 -28.34 -17.02 41.05
CA VAL A 5 -27.41 -16.12 40.36
C VAL A 5 -27.22 -16.64 38.93
N VAL A 6 -27.91 -16.01 37.97
CA VAL A 6 -27.69 -16.27 36.54
C VAL A 6 -26.43 -15.52 36.13
N VAL A 7 -25.30 -16.23 36.10
CA VAL A 7 -24.03 -15.73 35.55
C VAL A 7 -24.17 -15.70 34.03
N CYS A 8 -24.39 -14.50 33.49
CA CYS A 8 -24.40 -14.26 32.05
C CYS A 8 -22.93 -14.24 31.56
N LEU A 9 -22.45 -15.36 31.05
CA LEU A 9 -21.16 -15.45 30.33
C LEU A 9 -21.28 -14.66 29.03
N LEU A 10 -20.93 -13.38 29.07
CA LEU A 10 -20.59 -12.60 27.88
C LEU A 10 -19.28 -13.16 27.33
N VAL A 11 -19.39 -14.20 26.50
CA VAL A 11 -18.30 -14.64 25.64
C VAL A 11 -18.10 -13.53 24.63
N ALA A 12 -17.16 -12.62 24.92
CA ALA A 12 -16.67 -11.65 23.95
C ALA A 12 -15.92 -12.43 22.87
N SER A 13 -16.63 -12.84 21.82
CA SER A 13 -16.03 -13.36 20.61
C SER A 13 -15.25 -12.22 19.96
N CYS A 14 -13.93 -12.22 20.12
CA CYS A 14 -13.03 -11.50 19.22
C CYS A 14 -13.16 -12.13 17.83
N ALA A 15 -14.14 -11.69 17.05
CA ALA A 15 -14.18 -11.96 15.64
C ALA A 15 -13.07 -11.11 15.00
N GLY A 16 -11.89 -11.71 14.83
CA GLY A 16 -10.86 -11.14 13.97
C GLY A 16 -11.39 -11.06 12.55
N VAL A 17 -11.14 -9.95 11.87
CA VAL A 17 -11.49 -9.81 10.45
C VAL A 17 -10.76 -10.91 9.67
N ALA A 18 -11.52 -11.75 8.98
CA ALA A 18 -10.97 -12.82 8.17
C ALA A 18 -10.46 -12.26 6.85
N LEU A 19 -9.24 -12.64 6.46
CA LEU A 19 -8.72 -12.33 5.13
C LEU A 19 -9.63 -12.94 4.04
N PRO A 20 -9.79 -12.24 2.90
CA PRO A 20 -10.58 -12.73 1.78
C PRO A 20 -10.06 -14.10 1.30
N PRO A 21 -10.94 -14.97 0.76
CA PRO A 21 -10.59 -16.37 0.48
C PRO A 21 -9.50 -16.53 -0.58
N ASN A 22 -9.30 -15.53 -1.44
CA ASN A 22 -8.26 -15.51 -2.47
C ASN A 22 -6.88 -15.08 -1.96
N PHE A 23 -6.77 -14.63 -0.70
CA PHE A 23 -5.47 -14.38 -0.07
C PHE A 23 -4.93 -15.68 0.53
N GLN A 24 -3.73 -16.07 0.10
CA GLN A 24 -3.05 -17.20 0.67
C GLN A 24 -2.74 -16.97 2.15
N LYS A 25 -3.06 -17.97 2.98
CA LYS A 25 -2.78 -17.97 4.42
C LYS A 25 -1.56 -18.84 4.70
N CYS A 26 -0.73 -18.41 5.65
CA CYS A 26 0.45 -19.14 6.08
C CYS A 26 0.33 -19.53 7.54
N ASN A 27 0.72 -20.76 7.86
CA ASN A 27 0.73 -21.25 9.23
C ASN A 27 2.05 -20.84 9.90
N ARG A 28 1.95 -19.99 10.91
CA ARG A 28 3.09 -19.46 11.68
C ARG A 28 4.01 -20.52 12.29
N ASN A 29 3.50 -21.72 12.53
CA ASN A 29 4.26 -22.79 13.20
C ASN A 29 4.94 -23.75 12.22
N GLN A 30 4.79 -23.55 10.91
CA GLN A 30 5.41 -24.41 9.91
C GLN A 30 6.85 -23.95 9.60
N PRO A 31 7.78 -24.88 9.32
CA PRO A 31 9.17 -24.55 9.03
C PRO A 31 9.35 -23.76 7.73
N ASP A 32 8.39 -23.85 6.81
CA ASP A 32 8.37 -23.17 5.50
C ASP A 32 7.68 -21.79 5.56
N LEU A 33 7.40 -21.25 6.75
CA LEU A 33 6.66 -20.01 6.93
C LEU A 33 7.20 -18.87 6.04
N LYS A 34 8.52 -18.71 5.97
CA LYS A 34 9.15 -17.66 5.16
C LYS A 34 8.83 -17.79 3.67
N GLU A 35 8.92 -18.99 3.11
CA GLU A 35 8.60 -19.24 1.71
C GLU A 35 7.10 -19.07 1.44
N CYS A 36 6.26 -19.57 2.35
CA CYS A 36 4.82 -19.37 2.26
C CYS A 36 4.47 -17.88 2.24
N LEU A 37 5.03 -17.09 3.17
CA LEU A 37 4.77 -15.66 3.30
C LEU A 37 5.23 -14.88 2.07
N LEU A 38 6.38 -15.21 1.50
CA LEU A 38 6.86 -14.59 0.26
C LEU A 38 5.89 -14.85 -0.90
N LYS A 39 5.45 -16.10 -1.08
CA LYS A 39 4.45 -16.46 -2.11
C LYS A 39 3.11 -15.78 -1.87
N ALA A 40 2.66 -15.74 -0.61
CA ALA A 40 1.42 -15.09 -0.23
C ALA A 40 1.47 -13.58 -0.48
N ALA A 41 2.60 -12.92 -0.20
CA ALA A 41 2.79 -11.51 -0.49
C ALA A 41 2.78 -11.22 -2.00
N GLN A 42 3.51 -12.02 -2.79
CA GLN A 42 3.54 -11.91 -4.25
C GLN A 42 2.15 -12.12 -4.89
N ASN A 43 1.39 -13.09 -4.37
CA ASN A 43 0.03 -13.34 -4.81
C ASN A 43 -0.93 -12.25 -4.30
N GLY A 44 -0.72 -11.73 -3.10
CA GLY A 44 -1.53 -10.65 -2.54
C GLY A 44 -1.42 -9.37 -3.35
N ILE A 45 -0.20 -8.88 -3.59
CA ILE A 45 0.04 -7.61 -4.30
C ILE A 45 -0.54 -7.61 -5.72
N SER A 46 -0.41 -8.71 -6.46
CA SER A 46 -0.93 -8.84 -7.82
C SER A 46 -2.46 -8.85 -7.91
N GLN A 47 -3.15 -9.11 -6.80
CA GLN A 47 -4.61 -9.14 -6.73
C GLN A 47 -5.22 -7.83 -6.21
N LEU A 48 -4.39 -6.83 -5.86
CA LEU A 48 -4.84 -5.52 -5.40
C LEU A 48 -5.28 -4.59 -6.55
N THR A 49 -5.74 -5.18 -7.67
CA THR A 49 -6.33 -4.47 -8.82
C THR A 49 -7.81 -4.12 -8.62
N ARG A 50 -8.31 -4.33 -7.40
CA ARG A 50 -9.65 -3.97 -6.92
C ARG A 50 -9.58 -3.72 -5.42
N ALA A 51 -10.58 -3.01 -4.90
CA ALA A 51 -10.76 -2.88 -3.46
C ALA A 51 -11.27 -4.19 -2.84
N TYR A 52 -10.87 -4.45 -1.59
CA TYR A 52 -11.42 -5.47 -0.70
C TYR A 52 -12.01 -4.76 0.53
N GLU A 53 -13.27 -4.35 0.41
CA GLU A 53 -13.98 -3.55 1.40
C GLU A 53 -14.11 -4.28 2.76
N GLU A 54 -14.24 -5.61 2.73
CA GLU A 54 -14.37 -6.44 3.92
C GLU A 54 -13.16 -6.36 4.86
N VAL A 55 -12.00 -5.95 4.33
CA VAL A 55 -10.74 -5.78 5.06
C VAL A 55 -10.15 -4.38 4.91
N ASN A 56 -10.92 -3.42 4.38
CA ASN A 56 -10.52 -2.03 4.13
C ASN A 56 -9.22 -1.89 3.32
N ILE A 57 -9.00 -2.75 2.32
CA ILE A 57 -7.86 -2.61 1.41
C ILE A 57 -8.36 -1.89 0.14
N PRO A 58 -7.81 -0.72 -0.22
CA PRO A 58 -8.21 -0.01 -1.42
C PRO A 58 -7.67 -0.68 -2.69
N ASN A 59 -8.18 -0.25 -3.85
CA ASN A 59 -7.55 -0.57 -5.12
C ASN A 59 -6.18 0.13 -5.21
N VAL A 60 -5.14 -0.60 -5.65
CA VAL A 60 -3.79 -0.02 -5.89
C VAL A 60 -3.43 0.05 -7.37
N HIS A 61 -4.37 -0.27 -8.26
CA HIS A 61 -4.18 -0.18 -9.71
C HIS A 61 -5.44 0.32 -10.44
N PRO A 62 -5.47 1.60 -10.89
CA PRO A 62 -4.55 2.66 -10.47
C PRO A 62 -4.78 3.01 -8.99
N LEU A 63 -3.69 3.34 -8.28
CA LEU A 63 -3.77 3.96 -6.96
C LEU A 63 -4.09 5.45 -7.14
N ASP A 64 -5.16 5.91 -6.49
CA ASP A 64 -5.49 7.33 -6.48
C ASP A 64 -4.55 8.08 -5.53
N VAL A 65 -3.77 9.00 -6.08
CA VAL A 65 -2.84 9.85 -5.34
C VAL A 65 -3.44 11.26 -5.30
N ALA A 66 -3.94 11.64 -4.12
CA ALA A 66 -4.63 12.91 -3.95
C ALA A 66 -3.69 14.11 -4.17
N GLU A 67 -2.49 14.04 -3.59
CA GLU A 67 -1.52 15.12 -3.61
C GLU A 67 -0.10 14.52 -3.58
N ILE A 68 0.81 15.06 -4.39
CA ILE A 68 2.25 14.78 -4.29
C ILE A 68 2.96 16.09 -4.02
N LEU A 69 3.65 16.14 -2.89
CA LEU A 69 4.57 17.21 -2.55
C LEU A 69 6.00 16.69 -2.76
N ILE A 70 6.68 17.24 -3.75
CA ILE A 70 8.12 17.00 -3.94
C ILE A 70 8.83 18.20 -3.31
N GLY A 71 9.54 17.97 -2.21
CA GLY A 71 10.44 18.96 -1.60
C GLY A 71 11.89 18.54 -1.82
N ALA A 72 12.72 19.42 -2.36
CA ALA A 72 14.16 19.22 -2.34
C ALA A 72 14.65 19.35 -0.89
N GLY A 73 15.68 18.58 -0.50
CA GLY A 73 16.35 18.76 0.79
C GLY A 73 17.05 20.12 0.90
N THR A 74 18.08 20.22 1.72
CA THR A 74 18.79 21.47 2.07
C THR A 74 19.52 22.22 0.93
N ASP A 75 19.32 21.85 -0.33
CA ASP A 75 19.94 22.52 -1.49
C ASP A 75 19.04 23.63 -2.05
N PRO A 76 19.61 24.77 -2.49
CA PRO A 76 18.89 25.96 -2.96
C PRO A 76 18.20 25.76 -4.33
N ALA A 77 18.08 24.50 -4.76
CA ALA A 77 17.39 24.12 -5.97
C ALA A 77 15.93 23.75 -5.67
N GLU A 78 15.17 24.72 -5.18
CA GLU A 78 13.80 24.55 -4.70
C GLU A 78 12.90 24.14 -5.88
N VAL A 79 12.51 22.87 -5.92
CA VAL A 79 11.45 22.41 -6.81
C VAL A 79 10.26 22.12 -5.92
N GLU A 80 9.33 23.06 -5.81
CA GLU A 80 8.04 22.86 -5.14
C GLU A 80 7.03 22.54 -6.23
N LYS A 81 6.53 21.31 -6.24
CA LYS A 81 5.52 20.86 -7.20
C LYS A 81 4.39 20.18 -6.43
N GLU A 82 3.19 20.70 -6.62
CA GLU A 82 1.96 20.07 -6.15
C GLU A 82 1.29 19.40 -7.36
N PHE A 83 0.93 18.12 -7.22
CA PHE A 83 0.17 17.41 -8.24
C PHE A 83 -1.13 16.88 -7.65
N GLY A 84 -2.26 17.34 -8.17
CA GLY A 84 -3.60 16.94 -7.70
C GLY A 84 -4.20 15.80 -8.53
N GLY A 85 -4.84 14.84 -7.84
CA GLY A 85 -5.71 13.83 -8.49
C GLY A 85 -4.98 12.89 -9.47
N CYS A 86 -3.72 12.61 -9.20
CA CYS A 86 -2.91 11.71 -10.02
C CYS A 86 -3.30 10.25 -9.82
N LYS A 87 -2.99 9.44 -10.83
CA LYS A 87 -3.18 8.00 -10.82
C LYS A 87 -1.84 7.32 -10.97
N LEU A 88 -1.48 6.51 -9.98
CA LEU A 88 -0.24 5.75 -9.98
C LEU A 88 -0.51 4.29 -10.36
N ASP A 89 0.12 3.87 -11.44
CA ASP A 89 0.08 2.52 -11.99
C ASP A 89 1.38 1.76 -11.69
N GLY A 90 1.34 0.42 -11.75
CA GLY A 90 2.50 -0.48 -11.65
C GLY A 90 2.66 -1.18 -10.29
N PHE A 91 1.96 -0.75 -9.24
CA PHE A 91 2.11 -1.35 -7.89
C PHE A 91 1.78 -2.84 -7.83
N HIS A 92 0.74 -3.26 -8.55
CA HIS A 92 0.31 -4.66 -8.60
C HIS A 92 1.34 -5.57 -9.30
N GLU A 93 2.28 -5.01 -10.07
CA GLU A 93 3.33 -5.76 -10.79
C GLU A 93 4.62 -5.93 -9.98
N MET A 94 4.62 -5.52 -8.70
CA MET A 94 5.78 -5.68 -7.82
C MET A 94 6.28 -7.12 -7.81
N LYS A 95 7.57 -7.31 -8.02
CA LYS A 95 8.29 -8.56 -7.75
C LYS A 95 8.78 -8.51 -6.31
N VAL A 96 8.23 -9.36 -5.45
CA VAL A 96 8.58 -9.39 -4.02
C VAL A 96 9.80 -10.29 -3.83
N ASP A 97 10.92 -9.70 -3.41
CA ASP A 97 12.17 -10.41 -3.15
C ASP A 97 12.27 -10.87 -1.68
N LYS A 98 11.71 -10.08 -0.76
CA LYS A 98 11.67 -10.39 0.68
C LYS A 98 10.34 -10.01 1.29
N PHE A 99 9.84 -10.88 2.17
CA PHE A 99 8.67 -10.63 2.99
C PHE A 99 8.82 -11.44 4.29
N GLU A 100 9.44 -10.83 5.29
CA GLU A 100 9.89 -11.51 6.51
C GLU A 100 9.26 -10.87 7.74
N PHE A 101 8.56 -11.67 8.54
CA PHE A 101 8.03 -11.25 9.83
C PHE A 101 8.97 -11.67 10.95
N ASP A 102 9.41 -10.69 11.73
CA ASP A 102 9.93 -10.92 13.08
C ASP A 102 8.78 -10.68 14.06
N PHE A 103 8.26 -11.76 14.63
CA PHE A 103 7.15 -11.68 15.57
C PHE A 103 7.55 -11.22 16.97
N GLU A 104 8.83 -11.35 17.35
CA GLU A 104 9.32 -10.92 18.65
C GLU A 104 9.56 -9.41 18.62
N GLY A 105 10.31 -8.94 17.62
CA GLY A 105 10.54 -7.51 17.38
C GLY A 105 9.33 -6.78 16.78
N LYS A 106 8.30 -7.51 16.35
CA LYS A 106 7.08 -6.98 15.69
C LYS A 106 7.39 -6.16 14.44
N THR A 107 8.36 -6.63 13.66
CA THR A 107 8.76 -5.96 12.42
C THR A 107 8.38 -6.81 11.21
N LEU A 108 8.09 -6.12 10.10
CA LEU A 108 7.88 -6.72 8.80
C LEU A 108 8.90 -6.09 7.85
N THR A 109 9.79 -6.91 7.32
CA THR A 109 10.75 -6.48 6.29
C THR A 109 10.21 -6.87 4.93
N ILE A 110 10.00 -5.87 4.07
CA ILE A 110 9.57 -6.05 2.69
C ILE A 110 10.65 -5.49 1.78
N ALA A 111 11.04 -6.27 0.78
CA ALA A 111 11.87 -5.79 -0.32
C ALA A 111 11.31 -6.34 -1.63
N GLY A 112 11.43 -5.56 -2.68
CA GLY A 112 11.02 -5.96 -4.01
C GLY A 112 11.24 -4.83 -4.99
N THR A 113 10.98 -5.14 -6.25
CA THR A 113 11.15 -4.19 -7.33
C THR A 113 9.90 -4.04 -8.18
N PHE A 114 9.78 -2.91 -8.84
CA PHE A 114 8.66 -2.60 -9.71
C PHE A 114 9.20 -2.42 -11.13
N PRO A 115 8.76 -3.23 -12.11
CA PRO A 115 9.27 -3.13 -13.47
C PRO A 115 9.09 -1.72 -14.07
N GLU A 116 7.92 -1.15 -13.82
CA GLU A 116 7.55 0.17 -14.29
C GLU A 116 6.46 0.76 -13.39
N HIS A 117 6.56 2.05 -13.11
CA HIS A 117 5.52 2.86 -12.49
C HIS A 117 5.15 4.01 -13.40
N ARG A 118 3.84 4.23 -13.59
CA ARG A 118 3.33 5.36 -14.36
C ARG A 118 2.45 6.22 -13.46
N LEU A 119 2.88 7.44 -13.22
CA LEU A 119 2.06 8.45 -12.58
C LEU A 119 1.46 9.35 -13.66
N GLY A 120 0.15 9.23 -13.90
CA GLY A 120 -0.61 10.11 -14.78
C GLY A 120 -1.37 11.16 -13.98
N CYS A 121 -1.09 12.44 -14.20
CA CYS A 121 -1.78 13.54 -13.53
C CYS A 121 -2.66 14.30 -14.54
N PRO A 122 -3.99 14.39 -14.30
CA PRO A 122 -4.95 14.84 -15.31
C PRO A 122 -4.96 16.35 -15.58
N LYS A 123 -4.30 17.19 -14.76
CA LYS A 123 -3.97 18.62 -14.94
C LYS A 123 -3.40 19.17 -13.62
N ASP A 124 -2.85 20.38 -13.67
CA ASP A 124 -2.29 21.15 -12.55
C ASP A 124 -0.89 20.69 -12.12
N LEU A 125 0.07 20.94 -13.02
CA LEU A 125 1.45 21.20 -12.65
C LEU A 125 1.53 22.69 -12.31
N ASP A 126 1.30 23.03 -11.05
CA ASP A 126 1.61 24.35 -10.49
C ASP A 126 2.79 24.18 -9.53
N GLY A 127 3.87 24.90 -9.80
CA GLY A 127 5.09 24.74 -9.04
C GLY A 127 6.24 25.60 -9.53
N ASN A 128 7.19 25.84 -8.63
CA ASN A 128 8.41 26.54 -8.95
C ASN A 128 9.52 25.52 -9.23
N VAL A 129 10.30 25.75 -10.28
CA VAL A 129 11.64 25.15 -10.40
C VAL A 129 12.62 26.29 -10.19
N LEU A 130 13.30 26.28 -9.04
CA LEU A 130 14.09 27.40 -8.53
C LEU A 130 13.20 28.63 -8.33
N LEU A 131 13.48 29.70 -9.08
CA LEU A 131 12.75 30.97 -9.10
C LEU A 131 11.80 31.07 -10.29
N VAL A 132 11.69 30.02 -11.11
CA VAL A 132 10.91 30.03 -12.34
C VAL A 132 9.59 29.32 -12.10
N PRO A 133 8.44 30.03 -12.16
CA PRO A 133 7.14 29.41 -12.07
C PRO A 133 6.89 28.58 -13.33
N ILE A 134 6.52 27.32 -13.16
CA ILE A 134 6.09 26.42 -14.23
C ILE A 134 4.59 26.23 -14.07
N ASN A 135 3.85 26.62 -15.10
CA ASN A 135 2.42 26.37 -15.20
C ASN A 135 2.18 25.41 -16.38
N GLY A 136 1.77 24.18 -16.07
CA GLY A 136 1.44 23.16 -17.07
C GLY A 136 -0.06 22.87 -17.08
N THR A 137 -0.73 23.22 -18.18
CA THR A 137 -2.18 23.00 -18.37
C THR A 137 -2.49 21.71 -19.13
N GLU A 138 -1.44 20.98 -19.54
CA GLU A 138 -1.52 19.73 -20.27
C GLU A 138 -1.34 18.52 -19.34
N PRO A 139 -1.99 17.38 -19.63
CA PRO A 139 -1.78 16.15 -18.88
C PRO A 139 -0.30 15.74 -18.88
N SER A 140 0.22 15.34 -17.72
CA SER A 140 1.59 14.89 -17.57
C SER A 140 1.66 13.44 -17.12
N THR A 141 2.59 12.69 -17.70
CA THR A 141 2.90 11.31 -17.28
C THR A 141 4.35 11.22 -16.86
N LEU A 142 4.59 10.85 -15.60
CA LEU A 142 5.92 10.48 -15.12
C LEU A 142 6.03 8.96 -15.20
N VAL A 143 7.14 8.47 -15.76
CA VAL A 143 7.44 7.03 -15.85
C VAL A 143 8.74 6.78 -15.10
N LEU A 144 8.69 5.86 -14.14
CA LEU A 144 9.86 5.35 -13.45
C LEU A 144 10.00 3.89 -13.83
N SER A 145 11.16 3.49 -14.32
CA SER A 145 11.47 2.11 -14.74
C SER A 145 12.83 1.71 -14.19
N GLU A 146 13.00 0.42 -13.90
CA GLU A 146 14.31 -0.18 -13.58
C GLU A 146 15.21 -0.35 -14.80
#